data_AF-A0A351MFB8-F1
#
_entry.id   AF-A0A351MFB8-F1
#
_cell.length_a   1.000
_cell.length_b   1.000
_cell.length_c   1.000
_cell.angle_alpha   90.00
_cell.angle_beta   90.00
_cell.angle_gamma   90.00
#
_symmetry.space_group_name_H-M   'P 1'
#
loop_
_entity.id
_entity.type
_entity.pdbx_description
1 polymer ?
#
loop_
_entity_poly.entity_id
_entity_poly.type
_entity_poly.pdbx_seq_one_letter_code
_entity_poly.pdbx_strand_id
1 'polypeptide(L)'
;EMKYDMSGAASVLATLQAVAELALPLNVVGVIPAVENMPSGRATRPGDIVTSLSGQTVEILNTDAEGRLILCDALTWAERYQPALIIDIATLTGACVIALGAHAHGVFSNDDGLARELLDAGSASHDRGWQLPLWEDYQSQLDSNFADMGNIGGREGGAITAACFLARFMRKQRWAHLDIAGTAWRGGKEKGATGRPVPLLLQFLLARAGLIP
;
A
#
# COMPACT_ATOMS: atom_id res chain seq x y z
N GLU A 1 -0.21 -18.76 3.32
CA GLU A 1 -0.96 -17.89 4.28
C GLU A 1 -1.72 -16.77 3.57
N MET A 2 -1.84 -16.84 2.25
CA MET A 2 -2.33 -15.75 1.38
C MET A 2 -3.82 -15.41 1.53
N LYS A 3 -4.57 -16.11 2.38
CA LYS A 3 -5.89 -15.62 2.81
C LYS A 3 -5.80 -14.28 3.55
N TYR A 4 -4.62 -13.93 4.07
CA TYR A 4 -4.34 -12.64 4.69
C TYR A 4 -3.94 -11.57 3.67
N ASP A 5 -3.89 -11.87 2.38
CA ASP A 5 -3.49 -10.90 1.36
C ASP A 5 -4.55 -9.80 1.09
N MET A 6 -5.70 -9.93 1.75
CA MET A 6 -6.75 -8.91 1.84
C MET A 6 -6.68 -8.08 3.13
N SER A 7 -5.61 -8.20 3.93
CA SER A 7 -5.53 -7.51 5.23
C SER A 7 -5.48 -5.99 5.10
N GLY A 8 -4.94 -5.47 3.98
CA GLY A 8 -5.02 -4.05 3.64
C GLY A 8 -6.47 -3.58 3.57
N ALA A 9 -7.29 -4.27 2.77
CA ALA A 9 -8.73 -4.02 2.68
C ALA A 9 -9.45 -4.18 4.03
N ALA A 10 -9.12 -5.22 4.80
CA ALA A 10 -9.70 -5.44 6.13
C ALA A 10 -9.42 -4.27 7.07
N SER A 11 -8.21 -3.73 7.05
CA SER A 11 -7.84 -2.57 7.86
C SER A 11 -8.60 -1.31 7.44
N VAL A 12 -8.80 -1.07 6.14
CA VAL A 12 -9.61 0.05 5.64
C VAL A 12 -11.05 -0.05 6.15
N LEU A 13 -11.67 -1.23 6.07
CA LEU A 13 -13.03 -1.46 6.57
C LEU A 13 -13.13 -1.20 8.06
N ALA A 14 -12.20 -1.75 8.85
CA ALA A 14 -12.19 -1.59 10.30
C ALA A 14 -11.93 -0.13 10.72
N THR A 15 -11.04 0.58 10.02
CA THR A 15 -10.81 2.01 10.25
C THR A 15 -12.06 2.83 9.92
N LEU A 16 -12.74 2.57 8.80
CA LEU A 16 -13.99 3.26 8.47
C LEU A 16 -15.10 3.00 9.49
N GLN A 17 -15.20 1.76 9.99
CA GLN A 17 -16.13 1.43 11.07
C GLN A 17 -15.81 2.27 12.32
N ALA A 18 -14.56 2.32 12.76
CA ALA A 18 -14.14 3.11 13.92
C ALA A 18 -14.39 4.62 13.72
N VAL A 19 -14.12 5.14 12.52
CA VAL A 19 -14.40 6.54 12.15
C VAL A 19 -15.89 6.86 12.28
N ALA A 20 -16.76 5.96 11.82
CA ALA A 20 -18.21 6.11 11.90
C ALA A 20 -18.73 6.01 13.34
N GLU A 21 -18.24 5.03 14.12
CA GLU A 21 -18.61 4.84 15.53
C GLU A 21 -18.22 6.05 16.39
N LEU A 22 -17.07 6.66 16.12
CA LEU A 22 -16.61 7.87 16.82
C LEU A 22 -17.20 9.17 16.25
N ALA A 23 -17.97 9.09 15.16
CA ALA A 23 -18.53 10.23 14.46
C ALA A 23 -17.49 11.33 14.18
N LEU A 24 -16.30 10.94 13.68
CA LEU A 24 -15.23 11.91 13.45
C LEU A 24 -15.68 12.98 12.45
N PRO A 25 -15.36 14.27 12.69
CA PRO A 25 -15.76 15.37 11.83
C PRO A 25 -14.87 15.46 10.56
N LEU A 26 -14.71 14.35 9.85
CA LEU A 26 -13.87 14.19 8.67
C LEU A 26 -14.64 13.51 7.53
N ASN A 27 -14.32 13.89 6.30
CA ASN A 27 -14.73 13.13 5.12
C ASN A 27 -13.67 12.08 4.81
N VAL A 28 -14.01 10.80 4.97
CA VAL A 28 -13.11 9.67 4.71
C VAL A 28 -13.74 8.74 3.69
N VAL A 29 -13.00 8.40 2.63
CA VAL A 29 -13.43 7.47 1.57
C VAL A 29 -12.50 6.27 1.59
N GLY A 30 -13.07 5.06 1.70
CA GLY A 30 -12.31 3.81 1.52
C GLY A 30 -12.56 3.22 0.14
N VAL A 31 -11.48 2.78 -0.51
CA VAL A 31 -11.51 2.11 -1.81
C VAL A 31 -10.88 0.72 -1.66
N ILE A 32 -11.59 -0.31 -2.09
CA ILE A 32 -11.16 -1.71 -1.92
C ILE A 32 -11.25 -2.41 -3.28
N PRO A 33 -10.13 -2.53 -4.02
CA PRO A 33 -10.06 -3.44 -5.15
C PRO A 33 -10.01 -4.88 -4.62
N ALA A 34 -11.09 -5.63 -4.79
CA ALA A 34 -11.19 -7.02 -4.34
C ALA A 34 -11.12 -7.98 -5.54
N VAL A 35 -10.04 -8.75 -5.61
CA VAL A 35 -9.80 -9.76 -6.66
C VAL A 35 -9.26 -11.05 -6.04
N GLU A 36 -9.26 -12.13 -6.80
CA GLU A 36 -8.57 -13.38 -6.45
C GLU A 36 -7.56 -13.71 -7.57
N ASN A 37 -6.31 -13.93 -7.20
CA ASN A 37 -5.25 -14.28 -8.15
C ASN A 37 -5.13 -15.81 -8.28
N MET A 38 -5.56 -16.35 -9.43
CA MET A 38 -5.64 -17.79 -9.65
C MET A 38 -5.03 -18.21 -11.00
N PRO A 39 -4.24 -19.30 -11.03
CA PRO A 39 -3.81 -19.88 -12.30
C PRO A 39 -5.00 -20.49 -13.04
N SER A 40 -5.10 -20.22 -14.34
CA SER A 40 -6.08 -20.83 -15.22
C SER A 40 -5.62 -20.74 -16.68
N GLY A 41 -6.31 -21.42 -17.60
CA GLY A 41 -6.06 -21.27 -19.04
C GLY A 41 -6.39 -19.87 -19.60
N ARG A 42 -6.95 -18.97 -18.78
CA ARG A 42 -7.25 -17.56 -19.11
C ARG A 42 -6.51 -16.58 -18.18
N ALA A 43 -5.60 -17.07 -17.34
CA ALA A 43 -4.84 -16.21 -16.45
C ALA A 43 -3.88 -15.31 -17.24
N THR A 44 -3.57 -14.15 -16.67
CA THR A 44 -2.47 -13.30 -17.10
C THR A 44 -1.17 -14.09 -17.15
N ARG A 45 -0.31 -13.78 -18.12
CA ARG A 45 0.97 -14.44 -18.33
C ARG A 45 2.13 -13.47 -18.09
N PRO A 46 3.28 -13.96 -17.62
CA PRO A 46 4.53 -13.21 -17.71
C PRO A 46 4.78 -12.74 -19.15
N GLY A 47 5.08 -11.46 -19.34
CA GLY A 47 5.26 -10.79 -20.62
C GLY A 47 4.00 -10.14 -21.20
N ASP A 48 2.81 -10.36 -20.61
CA ASP A 48 1.63 -9.59 -21.02
C ASP A 48 1.84 -8.09 -20.71
N ILE A 49 1.43 -7.22 -21.63
CA ILE A 49 1.42 -5.77 -21.44
C ILE A 49 -0.02 -5.32 -21.27
N VAL A 50 -0.31 -4.66 -20.16
CA VAL A 50 -1.65 -4.13 -19.85
C VAL A 50 -1.64 -2.62 -19.84
N THR A 51 -2.78 -2.01 -20.19
CA THR A 51 -2.99 -0.56 -20.06
C THR A 51 -3.75 -0.28 -18.77
N SER A 52 -3.13 0.46 -17.86
CA SER A 52 -3.76 0.92 -16.62
C SER A 52 -4.83 1.98 -16.89
N LEU A 53 -5.66 2.28 -15.89
CA LEU A 53 -6.64 3.36 -15.92
C LEU A 53 -5.99 4.73 -16.17
N SER A 54 -4.74 4.92 -15.75
CA SER A 54 -3.99 6.16 -15.99
C SER A 54 -3.54 6.33 -17.45
N GLY A 55 -3.70 5.30 -18.29
CA GLY A 55 -3.18 5.23 -19.65
C GLY A 55 -1.75 4.71 -19.76
N GLN A 56 -1.01 4.63 -18.64
CA GLN A 56 0.33 4.03 -18.61
C GLN A 56 0.27 2.52 -18.86
N THR A 57 1.22 2.01 -19.61
CA THR A 57 1.39 0.59 -19.93
C THR A 57 2.33 -0.11 -18.96
N VAL A 58 1.97 -1.33 -18.56
CA VAL A 58 2.75 -2.14 -17.60
C VAL A 58 3.06 -3.51 -18.20
N GLU A 59 4.33 -3.84 -18.32
CA GLU A 59 4.80 -5.19 -18.62
C GLU A 59 4.77 -6.05 -17.35
N ILE A 60 3.98 -7.11 -17.38
CA ILE A 60 3.80 -8.02 -16.24
C ILE A 60 4.89 -9.08 -16.31
N LEU A 61 6.00 -8.87 -15.60
CA LEU A 61 7.13 -9.80 -15.55
C LEU A 61 6.92 -10.91 -14.52
N ASN A 62 6.13 -10.66 -13.48
CA ASN A 62 5.73 -11.67 -12.50
C ASN A 62 4.27 -11.47 -12.07
N THR A 63 3.44 -12.50 -12.23
CA THR A 63 2.00 -12.46 -11.92
C THR A 63 1.69 -12.57 -10.42
N ASP A 64 2.69 -12.88 -9.59
CA ASP A 64 2.62 -12.85 -8.11
C ASP A 64 2.99 -11.46 -7.56
N ALA A 65 3.25 -10.49 -8.45
CA ALA A 65 3.33 -9.07 -8.13
C ALA A 65 2.07 -8.35 -8.62
N GLU A 66 0.91 -8.94 -8.33
CA GLU A 66 -0.43 -8.48 -8.70
C GLU A 66 -0.99 -7.40 -7.80
N GLY A 67 -0.63 -7.39 -6.51
CA GLY A 67 -1.18 -6.42 -5.55
C GLY A 67 -0.99 -4.97 -6.01
N ARG A 68 0.16 -4.66 -6.61
CA ARG A 68 0.43 -3.32 -7.17
C ARG A 68 -0.35 -3.04 -8.46
N LEU A 69 -0.69 -4.07 -9.24
CA LEU A 69 -1.48 -3.95 -10.48
C LEU A 69 -2.93 -3.58 -10.19
N ILE A 70 -3.52 -4.12 -9.12
CA ILE A 70 -4.87 -3.71 -8.73
C ILE A 70 -4.89 -2.34 -8.04
N LEU A 71 -3.82 -2.03 -7.30
CA LEU A 71 -3.71 -0.76 -6.57
C LEU A 71 -3.48 0.42 -7.51
N CYS A 72 -2.69 0.29 -8.58
CA CYS A 72 -2.44 1.42 -9.48
C CYS A 72 -3.74 1.97 -10.12
N ASP A 73 -4.65 1.08 -10.50
CA ASP A 73 -5.96 1.46 -11.02
C ASP A 73 -6.88 2.00 -9.92
N ALA A 74 -6.88 1.39 -8.73
CA ALA A 74 -7.66 1.90 -7.60
C ALA A 74 -7.21 3.30 -7.15
N LEU A 75 -5.90 3.54 -7.10
CA LEU A 75 -5.28 4.82 -6.81
C LEU A 75 -5.68 5.87 -7.85
N THR A 76 -5.55 5.53 -9.14
CA THR A 76 -5.99 6.41 -10.24
C THR A 76 -7.49 6.70 -10.15
N TRP A 77 -8.31 5.70 -9.83
CA TRP A 77 -9.75 5.87 -9.69
C TRP A 77 -10.12 6.78 -8.51
N ALA A 78 -9.37 6.70 -7.40
CA ALA A 78 -9.60 7.49 -6.21
C ALA A 78 -9.39 9.00 -6.43
N GLU A 79 -8.62 9.41 -7.44
CA GLU A 79 -8.40 10.83 -7.77
C GLU A 79 -9.70 11.60 -8.04
N ARG A 80 -10.76 10.90 -8.48
CA ARG A 80 -12.09 11.49 -8.75
C ARG A 80 -12.71 12.18 -7.54
N TYR A 81 -12.29 11.82 -6.32
CA TYR A 81 -12.78 12.42 -5.08
C TYR A 81 -12.08 13.73 -4.73
N GLN A 82 -11.07 14.15 -5.52
CA GLN A 82 -10.22 15.30 -5.23
C GLN A 82 -9.68 15.26 -3.78
N PRO A 83 -9.04 14.16 -3.38
CA PRO A 83 -8.68 13.93 -1.99
C PRO A 83 -7.59 14.91 -1.53
N ALA A 84 -7.63 15.30 -0.25
CA ALA A 84 -6.57 16.09 0.37
C ALA A 84 -5.26 15.28 0.51
N LEU A 85 -5.37 13.96 0.63
CA LEU A 85 -4.28 12.99 0.62
C LEU A 85 -4.84 11.58 0.34
N ILE A 86 -3.97 10.67 -0.10
CA ILE A 86 -4.28 9.25 -0.33
C ILE A 86 -3.30 8.40 0.48
N ILE A 87 -3.81 7.40 1.19
CA ILE A 87 -2.99 6.38 1.85
C ILE A 87 -3.44 5.03 1.33
N ASP A 88 -2.55 4.28 0.70
CA ASP A 88 -2.80 2.87 0.39
C ASP A 88 -2.12 1.94 1.39
N ILE A 89 -2.76 0.79 1.63
CA ILE A 89 -2.36 -0.19 2.63
C ILE A 89 -2.40 -1.56 1.98
N ALA A 90 -1.28 -2.26 1.99
CA ALA A 90 -1.19 -3.55 1.32
C ALA A 90 -0.19 -4.51 1.98
N THR A 91 -0.50 -5.80 1.93
CA THR A 91 0.42 -6.90 2.26
C THR A 91 1.37 -7.14 1.08
N LEU A 92 2.11 -6.10 0.67
CA LEU A 92 2.59 -5.99 -0.71
C LEU A 92 3.84 -6.81 -1.00
N THR A 93 4.81 -6.87 -0.08
CA THR A 93 6.10 -7.50 -0.40
C THR A 93 6.67 -8.36 0.72
N GLY A 94 7.14 -9.55 0.35
CA GLY A 94 8.05 -10.33 1.20
C GLY A 94 9.36 -9.58 1.53
N ALA A 95 9.79 -8.66 0.65
CA ALA A 95 10.96 -7.82 0.88
C ALA A 95 10.81 -6.91 2.11
N CYS A 96 9.62 -6.37 2.37
CA CYS A 96 9.37 -5.57 3.57
C CYS A 96 9.46 -6.42 4.85
N VAL A 97 9.03 -7.69 4.79
CA VAL A 97 9.18 -8.64 5.90
C VAL A 97 10.67 -8.87 6.21
N ILE A 98 11.51 -9.03 5.19
CA ILE A 98 12.96 -9.20 5.37
C ILE A 98 13.60 -7.92 5.94
N ALA A 99 13.15 -6.74 5.51
CA ALA A 99 13.71 -5.46 5.94
C ALA A 99 13.34 -5.08 7.39
N LEU A 100 12.07 -5.23 7.78
CA LEU A 100 11.51 -4.68 9.02
C LEU A 100 10.91 -5.73 9.98
N GLY A 101 10.86 -7.00 9.56
CA GLY A 101 10.28 -8.09 10.34
C GLY A 101 8.78 -7.89 10.60
N ALA A 102 8.32 -8.36 11.76
CA ALA A 102 6.90 -8.28 12.15
C ALA A 102 6.57 -7.10 13.09
N HIS A 103 7.51 -6.16 13.24
CA HIS A 103 7.41 -5.12 14.27
C HIS A 103 6.89 -3.80 13.72
N ALA A 104 7.41 -3.33 12.59
CA ALA A 104 7.04 -2.06 11.99
C ALA A 104 6.54 -2.23 10.55
N HIS A 105 5.60 -1.38 10.15
CA HIS A 105 5.17 -1.26 8.75
C HIS A 105 6.24 -0.57 7.91
N GLY A 106 6.36 -0.92 6.64
CA GLY A 106 7.12 -0.10 5.69
C GLY A 106 6.29 1.13 5.32
N VAL A 107 6.82 2.33 5.55
CA VAL A 107 6.16 3.59 5.17
C VAL A 107 6.91 4.23 4.02
N PHE A 108 6.19 4.57 2.96
CA PHE A 108 6.71 5.30 1.80
C PHE A 108 5.81 6.49 1.53
N SER A 109 6.36 7.61 1.07
CA SER A 109 5.57 8.82 0.80
C SER A 109 6.28 9.70 -0.21
N ASN A 110 5.51 10.39 -1.05
CA ASN A 110 6.01 11.49 -1.89
C ASN A 110 5.93 12.86 -1.17
N ASP A 111 5.43 12.88 0.06
CA ASP A 111 5.26 14.05 0.91
C ASP A 111 5.84 13.78 2.31
N ASP A 112 6.91 14.49 2.67
CA ASP A 112 7.62 14.29 3.94
C ASP A 112 6.74 14.62 5.16
N GLY A 113 5.83 15.60 5.02
CA GLY A 113 4.88 15.95 6.07
C GLY A 113 3.94 14.78 6.37
N LEU A 114 3.38 14.15 5.35
CA LEU A 114 2.48 13.01 5.48
C LEU A 114 3.21 11.80 6.07
N ALA A 115 4.44 11.53 5.62
CA ALA A 115 5.25 10.48 6.22
C ALA A 115 5.43 10.70 7.72
N ARG A 116 5.79 11.93 8.12
CA ARG A 116 5.99 12.27 9.54
C ARG A 116 4.73 12.09 10.37
N GLU A 117 3.59 12.58 9.88
CA GLU A 117 2.31 12.41 10.58
C GLU A 117 1.95 10.92 10.80
N LEU A 118 2.22 10.06 9.81
CA LEU A 118 1.97 8.62 9.94
C LEU A 118 2.95 7.95 10.93
N LEU A 119 4.22 8.36 10.94
CA LEU A 119 5.21 7.86 11.90
C LEU A 119 4.89 8.29 13.33
N ASP A 120 4.46 9.54 13.52
CA ASP A 120 4.05 10.07 14.81
C ASP A 120 2.79 9.35 15.32
N ALA A 121 1.79 9.13 14.45
CA ALA A 121 0.60 8.34 14.76
C ALA A 121 0.93 6.88 15.11
N GLY A 122 1.83 6.24 14.36
CA GLY A 122 2.30 4.89 14.65
C GLY A 122 3.06 4.80 15.98
N SER A 123 3.78 5.85 16.35
CA SER A 123 4.49 5.93 17.63
C SER A 123 3.52 6.09 18.80
N ALA A 124 2.54 7.00 18.68
CA ALA A 124 1.54 7.26 19.71
C ALA A 124 0.58 6.08 19.95
N SER A 125 0.22 5.34 18.90
CA SER A 125 -0.64 4.15 18.97
C SER A 125 0.11 2.85 19.31
N HIS A 126 1.44 2.91 19.43
CA HIS A 126 2.35 1.74 19.47
C HIS A 126 2.25 0.79 18.27
N ASP A 127 1.55 1.19 17.21
CA ASP A 127 1.48 0.49 15.94
C ASP A 127 2.44 1.12 14.92
N ARG A 128 3.74 0.91 15.15
CA ARG A 128 4.81 1.68 14.51
C ARG A 128 4.96 1.43 13.01
N GLY A 129 5.31 2.48 12.28
CA GLY A 129 5.88 2.42 10.93
C GLY A 129 7.36 2.81 10.91
N TRP A 130 8.05 2.52 9.82
CA TRP A 130 9.41 2.99 9.55
C TRP A 130 9.53 3.46 8.11
N GLN A 131 10.02 4.68 7.88
CA GLN A 131 10.10 5.22 6.54
C GLN A 131 11.25 4.60 5.75
N LEU A 132 10.94 4.17 4.53
CA LEU A 132 11.88 3.70 3.52
C LEU A 132 11.89 4.71 2.36
N PRO A 133 13.01 4.81 1.61
CA PRO A 133 13.17 5.85 0.59
C PRO A 133 12.33 5.60 -0.66
N LEU A 134 12.06 6.67 -1.42
CA LEU A 134 11.53 6.66 -2.79
C LEU A 134 12.46 7.43 -3.73
N TRP A 135 13.75 7.10 -3.68
CA TRP A 135 14.75 7.80 -4.50
C TRP A 135 14.65 7.42 -5.98
N GLU A 136 15.05 8.35 -6.84
CA GLU A 136 15.03 8.17 -8.30
C GLU A 136 15.93 6.99 -8.73
N ASP A 137 16.99 6.68 -7.98
CA ASP A 137 17.91 5.56 -8.25
C ASP A 137 17.19 4.19 -8.30
N TYR A 138 16.05 4.06 -7.62
CA TYR A 138 15.24 2.84 -7.64
C TYR A 138 14.23 2.82 -8.80
N GLN A 139 13.92 3.97 -9.40
CA GLN A 139 12.92 4.06 -10.46
C GLN A 139 13.37 3.34 -11.73
N SER A 140 14.63 3.47 -12.12
CA SER A 140 15.20 2.84 -13.33
C SER A 140 15.18 1.31 -13.29
N GLN A 141 15.05 0.71 -12.10
CA GLN A 141 14.91 -0.74 -11.98
C GLN A 141 13.58 -1.26 -12.56
N LEU A 142 12.59 -0.38 -12.69
CA LEU A 142 11.27 -0.69 -13.28
C LEU A 142 11.24 -0.42 -14.79
N ASP A 143 12.35 -0.10 -15.43
CA ASP A 143 12.37 0.18 -16.86
C ASP A 143 12.02 -1.07 -17.68
N SER A 144 11.16 -0.90 -18.69
CA SER A 144 10.80 -1.94 -19.66
C SER A 144 11.20 -1.47 -21.06
N ASN A 145 11.61 -2.43 -21.90
CA ASN A 145 11.88 -2.16 -23.31
C ASN A 145 10.61 -2.15 -24.17
N PHE A 146 9.45 -2.52 -23.60
CA PHE A 146 8.21 -2.76 -24.35
C PHE A 146 7.01 -1.96 -23.83
N ALA A 147 7.06 -1.53 -22.57
CA ALA A 147 6.01 -0.76 -21.90
C ALA A 147 6.61 0.45 -21.16
N ASP A 148 5.77 1.31 -20.59
CA ASP A 148 6.23 2.45 -19.80
C ASP A 148 6.94 2.01 -18.51
N MET A 149 6.65 0.80 -18.02
CA MET A 149 7.33 0.16 -16.88
C MET A 149 7.11 -1.36 -16.83
N GLY A 150 8.02 -2.07 -16.16
CA GLY A 150 7.79 -3.43 -15.66
C GLY A 150 7.13 -3.42 -14.28
N ASN A 151 6.39 -4.48 -13.94
CA ASN A 151 5.74 -4.58 -12.62
C ASN A 151 6.69 -5.04 -11.50
N ILE A 152 7.94 -5.40 -11.78
CA ILE A 152 8.97 -5.74 -10.78
C ILE A 152 10.30 -5.06 -11.09
N GLY A 153 11.09 -4.74 -10.07
CA GLY A 153 12.42 -4.14 -10.19
C GLY A 153 13.59 -5.09 -9.91
N GLY A 154 13.34 -6.40 -9.91
CA GLY A 154 14.32 -7.40 -9.46
C GLY A 154 14.30 -7.65 -7.95
N ARG A 155 15.36 -8.30 -7.43
CA ARG A 155 15.42 -8.79 -6.05
C ARG A 155 15.82 -7.70 -5.04
N GLU A 156 16.72 -6.81 -5.44
CA GLU A 156 17.30 -5.80 -4.57
C GLU A 156 16.31 -4.64 -4.38
N GLY A 157 16.14 -4.18 -3.14
CA GLY A 157 15.20 -3.09 -2.86
C GLY A 157 13.73 -3.41 -3.18
N GLY A 158 13.32 -4.67 -3.18
CA GLY A 158 11.98 -5.08 -3.65
C GLY A 158 10.78 -4.36 -3.02
N ALA A 159 10.87 -3.95 -1.75
CA ALA A 159 9.85 -3.12 -1.10
C ALA A 159 9.84 -1.68 -1.66
N ILE A 160 11.03 -1.12 -1.88
CA ILE A 160 11.21 0.22 -2.44
C ILE A 160 10.73 0.25 -3.88
N THR A 161 11.13 -0.69 -4.73
CA THR A 161 10.71 -0.71 -6.13
C THR A 161 9.21 -0.96 -6.30
N ALA A 162 8.58 -1.71 -5.38
CA ALA A 162 7.13 -1.82 -5.32
C ALA A 162 6.45 -0.48 -5.01
N ALA A 163 6.97 0.26 -4.03
CA ALA A 163 6.46 1.59 -3.70
C ALA A 163 6.75 2.61 -4.82
N CYS A 164 7.91 2.53 -5.49
CA CYS A 164 8.23 3.33 -6.68
C CYS A 164 7.24 3.08 -7.82
N PHE A 165 6.84 1.83 -8.04
CA PHE A 165 5.79 1.49 -9.01
C PHE A 165 4.50 2.23 -8.70
N LEU A 166 4.01 2.16 -7.46
CA LEU A 166 2.80 2.87 -7.02
C LEU A 166 2.94 4.40 -7.13
N ALA A 167 4.11 4.95 -6.78
CA ALA A 167 4.38 6.38 -6.85
C ALA A 167 4.26 6.95 -8.26
N ARG A 168 4.50 6.15 -9.32
CA ARG A 168 4.31 6.58 -10.72
C ARG A 168 2.86 6.93 -11.03
N PHE A 169 1.89 6.38 -10.30
CA PHE A 169 0.46 6.67 -10.45
C PHE A 169 0.00 7.84 -9.57
N MET A 170 0.78 8.23 -8.55
CA MET A 170 0.40 9.22 -7.54
C MET A 170 1.19 10.53 -7.60
N ARG A 171 1.84 10.82 -8.74
CA ARG A 171 2.69 12.02 -8.92
C ARG A 171 1.98 13.35 -8.64
N LYS A 172 0.64 13.41 -8.77
CA LYS A 172 -0.17 14.62 -8.59
C LYS A 172 -0.89 14.68 -7.24
N GLN A 173 -0.71 13.68 -6.39
CA GLN A 173 -1.43 13.53 -5.14
C GLN A 173 -0.46 13.57 -3.96
N ARG A 174 -0.90 14.10 -2.82
CA ARG A 174 -0.21 13.90 -1.54
C ARG A 174 -0.46 12.47 -1.10
N TRP A 175 0.55 11.60 -1.17
CA TRP A 175 0.34 10.15 -1.10
C TRP A 175 1.35 9.45 -0.20
N ALA A 176 0.88 8.44 0.52
CA ALA A 176 1.72 7.48 1.24
C ALA A 176 1.26 6.03 1.02
N HIS A 177 2.22 5.11 1.10
CA HIS A 177 2.01 3.67 1.05
C HIS A 177 2.46 3.02 2.36
N LEU A 178 1.63 2.12 2.88
CA LEU A 178 1.93 1.26 4.01
C LEU A 178 2.07 -0.19 3.52
N ASP A 179 3.30 -0.71 3.50
CA ASP A 179 3.56 -2.14 3.33
C ASP A 179 3.43 -2.84 4.69
N ILE A 180 2.36 -3.61 4.82
CA ILE A 180 1.98 -4.30 6.06
C ILE A 180 2.20 -5.81 5.99
N ALA A 181 2.96 -6.30 4.99
CA ALA A 181 3.24 -7.72 4.81
C ALA A 181 3.89 -8.36 6.05
N GLY A 182 4.68 -7.61 6.81
CA GLY A 182 5.32 -8.14 8.02
C GLY A 182 4.39 -8.21 9.23
N THR A 183 3.39 -7.34 9.27
CA THR A 183 2.70 -6.95 10.51
C THR A 183 1.23 -7.37 10.57
N ALA A 184 0.62 -7.65 9.43
CA ALA A 184 -0.83 -7.86 9.32
C ALA A 184 -1.30 -9.23 9.85
N TRP A 185 -0.41 -10.22 9.99
CA TRP A 185 -0.70 -11.52 10.60
C TRP A 185 0.52 -12.09 11.32
N ARG A 186 0.27 -13.08 12.18
CA ARG A 186 1.31 -13.92 12.79
C ARG A 186 1.28 -15.32 12.19
N GLY A 187 2.46 -15.93 12.09
CA GLY A 187 2.63 -17.35 11.79
C GLY A 187 2.71 -18.20 13.07
N GLY A 188 3.02 -19.49 12.91
CA GLY A 188 3.29 -20.39 14.04
C GLY A 188 2.05 -20.72 14.89
N LYS A 189 2.24 -20.85 16.21
CA LYS A 189 1.18 -21.26 17.16
C LYS A 189 0.10 -20.19 17.37
N GLU A 190 0.46 -18.92 17.23
CA GLU A 190 -0.46 -17.78 17.36
C GLU A 190 -1.02 -17.33 16.01
N LYS A 191 -1.24 -18.28 15.09
CA LYS A 191 -1.63 -17.97 13.71
C LYS A 191 -2.94 -17.19 13.66
N GLY A 192 -2.89 -15.96 13.17
CA GLY A 192 -4.05 -15.08 13.13
C GLY A 192 -3.72 -13.71 12.55
N ALA A 193 -4.73 -13.02 12.04
CA ALA A 193 -4.61 -11.62 11.67
C ALA A 193 -4.40 -10.76 12.94
N THR A 194 -3.62 -9.69 12.83
CA THR A 194 -3.32 -8.79 13.96
C THR A 194 -4.25 -7.60 14.06
N GLY A 195 -4.96 -7.27 12.97
CA GLY A 195 -5.77 -6.04 12.86
C GLY A 195 -4.94 -4.77 12.61
N ARG A 196 -3.62 -4.87 12.48
CA ARG A 196 -2.76 -3.73 12.11
C ARG A 196 -2.93 -3.43 10.61
N PRO A 197 -2.91 -2.15 10.16
CA PRO A 197 -2.52 -0.95 10.89
C PRO A 197 -3.69 -0.12 11.48
N VAL A 198 -4.82 -0.72 11.88
CA VAL A 198 -6.02 0.03 12.32
C VAL A 198 -5.72 1.04 13.45
N PRO A 199 -4.94 0.71 14.50
CA PRO A 199 -4.57 1.70 15.53
C PRO A 199 -3.79 2.89 14.98
N LEU A 200 -2.81 2.68 14.08
CA LEU A 200 -2.07 3.77 13.43
C LEU A 200 -3.01 4.67 12.64
N LEU A 201 -3.86 4.08 11.78
CA LEU A 201 -4.76 4.84 10.90
C LEU A 201 -5.80 5.63 11.71
N LEU A 202 -6.34 5.04 12.77
CA LEU A 202 -7.30 5.74 13.63
C LEU A 202 -6.64 6.88 14.40
N GLN A 203 -5.44 6.67 14.95
CA GLN A 203 -4.65 7.71 15.60
C GLN A 203 -4.36 8.88 14.66
N PHE A 204 -3.96 8.59 13.42
CA PHE A 204 -3.73 9.58 12.37
C PHE A 204 -4.99 10.41 12.09
N LEU A 205 -6.15 9.76 11.93
CA LEU A 205 -7.42 10.46 11.66
C LEU A 205 -7.91 11.26 12.86
N LEU A 206 -7.71 10.80 14.10
CA LEU A 206 -8.03 11.55 15.30
C LEU A 206 -7.22 12.86 15.39
N ALA A 207 -5.92 12.81 15.09
CA ALA A 207 -5.06 13.99 15.05
C ALA A 207 -5.52 14.96 13.96
N ARG A 208 -5.86 14.44 12.77
CA ARG A 208 -6.43 15.25 11.66
C ARG A 208 -7.78 15.87 11.97
N ALA A 209 -8.58 15.23 12.82
CA ALA A 209 -9.83 15.78 13.32
C ALA A 209 -9.63 16.84 14.41
N GLY A 210 -8.40 17.08 14.87
CA GLY A 210 -8.08 17.99 15.97
C GLY A 210 -8.57 17.49 17.34
N LEU A 211 -8.84 16.19 17.47
CA LEU A 211 -9.33 15.59 18.72
C LEU A 211 -8.19 15.19 19.66
N ILE A 212 -6.99 15.05 19.12
CA ILE A 212 -5.76 14.78 19.85
C ILE A 212 -4.60 15.59 19.23
N PRO A 213 -3.52 15.83 19.99
CA PRO A 213 -2.32 16.50 19.50
C PRO A 213 -1.68 15.79 18.30
#